data_AF-L1JBW5-F1
#
_entry.id   AF-L1JBW5-F1
#
_cell.length_a   1.000
_cell.length_b   1.000
_cell.length_c   1.000
_cell.angle_alpha   90.00
_cell.angle_beta   90.00
_cell.angle_gamma   90.00
#
_symmetry.space_group_name_H-M   'P 1'
#
loop_
_entity.id
_entity.type
_entity.pdbx_description
1 polymer ?
#
loop_
_entity_poly.entity_id
_entity_poly.type
_entity_poly.pdbx_seq_one_letter_code
_entity_poly.pdbx_strand_id
1 'polypeptide(L)'
;MVFHFTSSPCDAAPEGYLLYMGKDKYENDDLIKFAWPEDVWYHVDKESSAHVYIRLPRGSHLAGKEWYKNIDPKVVEECCQLVKANSIKGNKLDNITVVFTPASNLRKSQGMDTGQVGFHDQNMVFKEKVQTRKNEIVNRLEKTKKWVEVDLEADLMKRQKEDKAEAARIA
;
A
#
# COMPACT_ATOMS: atom_id res chain seq x y z
N MET A 1 -6.93 10.59 -9.51
CA MET A 1 -7.54 10.81 -8.16
C MET A 1 -7.19 9.69 -7.21
N VAL A 2 -6.79 10.04 -5.98
CA VAL A 2 -6.37 9.08 -4.96
C VAL A 2 -7.21 9.24 -3.69
N PHE A 3 -7.57 8.11 -3.08
CA PHE A 3 -8.18 8.07 -1.77
C PHE A 3 -7.12 7.97 -0.69
N HIS A 4 -7.13 8.87 0.29
CA HIS A 4 -6.28 8.78 1.47
C HIS A 4 -7.10 8.31 2.67
N PHE A 5 -6.49 7.48 3.50
CA PHE A 5 -6.99 7.01 4.79
C PHE A 5 -5.87 7.11 5.82
N THR A 6 -6.23 7.10 7.10
CA THR A 6 -5.27 7.12 8.20
C THR A 6 -5.40 5.82 8.99
N SER A 7 -4.28 5.12 9.20
CA SER A 7 -4.26 3.90 10.02
C SER A 7 -4.53 4.24 11.48
N SER A 8 -4.77 3.23 12.30
CA SER A 8 -4.64 3.43 13.74
C SER A 8 -3.22 3.88 14.09
N PRO A 9 -3.08 4.75 15.11
CA PRO A 9 -1.81 5.01 15.76
C PRO A 9 -1.13 3.73 16.24
N CYS A 10 0.20 3.73 16.14
CA CYS A 10 1.10 2.73 16.73
C CYS A 10 2.39 3.41 17.19
N ASP A 11 3.27 2.70 17.89
CA ASP A 11 4.50 3.27 18.45
C ASP A 11 5.39 3.92 17.38
N ALA A 12 5.45 3.32 16.19
CA ALA A 12 6.24 3.82 15.06
C ALA A 12 5.52 4.93 14.26
N ALA A 13 4.21 5.12 14.46
CA ALA A 13 3.44 6.23 13.86
C ALA A 13 2.32 6.69 14.83
N PRO A 14 2.63 7.64 15.73
CA PRO A 14 1.67 8.13 16.72
C PRO A 14 0.43 8.81 16.12
N GLU A 15 0.53 9.33 14.89
CA GLU A 15 -0.59 9.92 14.15
C GLU A 15 -1.27 8.93 13.20
N GLY A 16 -0.78 7.68 13.14
CA GLY A 16 -1.15 6.70 12.14
C GLY A 16 -0.38 6.87 10.82
N TYR A 17 -0.31 5.79 10.05
CA TYR A 17 0.26 5.80 8.72
C TYR A 17 -0.73 6.35 7.70
N LEU A 18 -0.18 6.90 6.62
CA LEU A 18 -0.95 7.19 5.42
C LEU A 18 -1.21 5.89 4.67
N LEU A 19 -2.48 5.52 4.50
CA LEU A 19 -2.89 4.54 3.50
C LEU A 19 -3.51 5.27 2.32
N TYR A 20 -3.30 4.74 1.13
CA TYR A 20 -3.91 5.32 -0.06
C TYR A 20 -4.22 4.27 -1.12
N MET A 21 -5.20 4.55 -1.97
CA MET A 21 -5.55 3.69 -3.11
C MET A 21 -6.05 4.53 -4.28
N GLY A 22 -5.79 4.06 -5.51
CA GLY A 22 -6.28 4.70 -6.72
C GLY A 22 -7.80 4.56 -6.84
N LYS A 23 -8.42 5.56 -7.48
CA LYS A 23 -9.86 5.51 -7.76
C LYS A 23 -10.24 4.37 -8.71
N ASP A 24 -9.37 4.08 -9.65
CA ASP A 24 -9.56 3.06 -10.68
C ASP A 24 -8.22 2.47 -11.13
N LYS A 25 -8.28 1.57 -12.12
CA LYS A 25 -7.12 0.84 -12.63
C LYS A 25 -6.06 1.73 -13.30
N TYR A 26 -6.42 2.89 -13.84
CA TYR A 26 -5.47 3.82 -14.48
C TYR A 26 -4.66 4.52 -13.40
N GLU A 27 -5.34 5.03 -12.38
CA GLU A 27 -4.70 5.63 -11.20
C GLU A 27 -3.80 4.62 -10.48
N ASN A 28 -4.19 3.34 -10.44
CA ASN A 28 -3.35 2.29 -9.87
C ASN A 28 -2.05 2.11 -10.66
N ASP A 29 -2.07 2.14 -11.99
CA ASP A 29 -0.86 2.03 -12.80
C ASP A 29 0.06 3.25 -12.62
N ASP A 30 -0.50 4.46 -12.42
CA ASP A 30 0.30 5.64 -12.11
C ASP A 30 0.87 5.60 -10.69
N LEU A 31 0.09 5.17 -9.69
CA LEU A 31 0.58 4.97 -8.33
C LEU A 31 1.74 3.97 -8.27
N ILE A 32 1.77 2.94 -9.14
CA ILE A 32 2.91 2.02 -9.24
C ILE A 32 4.16 2.72 -9.76
N LYS A 33 4.03 3.58 -10.79
CA LYS A 33 5.15 4.30 -11.38
C LYS A 33 5.78 5.31 -10.41
N PHE A 34 4.96 5.93 -9.58
CA PHE A 34 5.36 6.97 -8.63
C PHE A 34 5.44 6.46 -7.18
N ALA A 35 5.36 5.14 -6.96
CA ALA A 35 5.47 4.56 -5.63
C ALA A 35 6.86 4.80 -5.04
N TRP A 36 6.89 5.10 -3.75
CA TRP A 36 8.13 5.31 -3.01
C TRP A 36 8.72 3.97 -2.58
N PRO A 37 10.05 3.90 -2.32
CA PRO A 37 10.69 2.69 -1.81
C PRO A 37 10.11 2.22 -0.46
N GLU A 38 9.56 3.14 0.33
CA GLU A 38 8.93 2.85 1.61
C GLU A 38 7.46 2.40 1.51
N ASP A 39 6.87 2.46 0.31
CA ASP A 39 5.47 2.11 0.13
C ASP A 39 5.32 0.59 0.07
N VAL A 40 4.30 0.05 0.76
CA VAL A 40 3.95 -1.37 0.74
C VAL A 40 2.59 -1.53 0.09
N TRP A 41 2.54 -2.35 -0.95
CA TRP A 41 1.35 -2.62 -1.75
C TRP A 41 0.61 -3.86 -1.24
N TYR A 42 -0.72 -3.80 -1.23
CA TYR A 42 -1.64 -4.85 -0.80
C TYR A 42 -2.70 -5.13 -1.86
N HIS A 43 -3.06 -6.41 -2.04
CA HIS A 43 -4.08 -6.86 -2.98
C HIS A 43 -4.64 -8.24 -2.60
N VAL A 44 -5.86 -8.57 -3.03
CA VAL A 44 -6.40 -9.93 -2.84
C VAL A 44 -5.76 -10.90 -3.84
N ASP A 45 -5.16 -12.00 -3.38
CA ASP A 45 -4.32 -12.89 -4.20
C ASP A 45 -5.01 -13.39 -5.50
N LYS A 46 -6.28 -13.79 -5.41
CA LYS A 46 -7.00 -14.48 -6.50
C LYS A 46 -8.24 -13.75 -7.01
N GLU A 47 -8.50 -12.55 -6.51
CA GLU A 47 -9.70 -11.80 -6.83
C GLU A 47 -9.32 -10.37 -7.19
N SER A 48 -10.09 -9.75 -8.07
CA SER A 48 -9.89 -8.33 -8.37
C SER A 48 -10.23 -7.49 -7.14
N SER A 49 -9.30 -6.64 -6.72
CA SER A 49 -9.49 -5.68 -5.63
C SER A 49 -8.82 -4.35 -5.94
N ALA A 50 -9.12 -3.33 -5.12
CA ALA A 50 -8.30 -2.13 -5.09
C ALA A 50 -6.83 -2.45 -4.75
N HIS A 51 -5.92 -1.62 -5.25
CA HIS A 51 -4.51 -1.60 -4.86
C HIS A 51 -4.37 -0.63 -3.70
N VAL A 52 -4.19 -1.16 -2.49
CA VAL A 52 -3.97 -0.33 -1.31
C VAL A 52 -2.49 -0.24 -1.04
N TYR A 53 -2.03 0.96 -0.74
CA TYR A 53 -0.67 1.25 -0.35
C TYR A 53 -0.65 1.79 1.08
N ILE A 54 0.42 1.49 1.80
CA ILE A 54 0.76 2.14 3.06
C ILE A 54 2.16 2.74 2.91
N ARG A 55 2.31 3.99 3.36
CA ARG A 55 3.60 4.67 3.38
C ARG A 55 4.26 4.52 4.73
N LEU A 56 5.35 3.75 4.78
CA LEU A 56 6.14 3.56 5.99
C LEU A 56 7.22 4.65 6.16
N PRO A 57 7.81 4.80 7.35
CA PRO A 57 8.92 5.71 7.59
C PRO A 57 10.14 5.34 6.73
N ARG A 58 10.95 6.34 6.38
CA ARG A 58 12.21 6.16 5.63
C ARG A 58 13.08 5.08 6.28
N GLY A 59 13.59 4.17 5.45
CA GLY A 59 14.45 3.06 5.89
C GLY A 59 13.71 1.81 6.41
N SER A 60 12.38 1.84 6.58
CA SER A 60 11.63 0.68 7.12
C SER A 60 11.70 -0.58 6.23
N HIS A 61 11.92 -0.40 4.93
CA HIS A 61 12.07 -1.48 3.96
C HIS A 61 13.46 -2.15 3.99
N LEU A 62 14.44 -1.57 4.71
CA LEU A 62 15.83 -2.05 4.72
C LEU A 62 16.08 -3.26 5.63
N ALA A 63 15.07 -3.76 6.34
CA ALA A 63 15.20 -4.87 7.28
C ALA A 63 15.29 -6.27 6.63
N GLY A 64 15.66 -6.34 5.35
CA GLY A 64 15.89 -7.60 4.64
C GLY A 64 14.62 -8.46 4.51
N LYS A 65 14.77 -9.79 4.61
CA LYS A 65 13.67 -10.76 4.39
C LYS A 65 12.55 -10.71 5.43
N GLU A 66 12.74 -10.01 6.54
CA GLU A 66 11.75 -9.90 7.62
C GLU A 66 11.13 -8.51 7.72
N TRP A 67 11.23 -7.69 6.67
CA TRP A 67 10.72 -6.32 6.62
C TRP A 67 9.26 -6.18 7.10
N TYR A 68 8.42 -7.18 6.82
CA TYR A 68 7.01 -7.20 7.20
C TYR A 68 6.79 -7.20 8.72
N LYS A 69 7.75 -7.71 9.51
CA LYS A 69 7.67 -7.74 10.98
C LYS A 69 7.74 -6.35 11.61
N ASN A 70 8.24 -5.36 10.87
CA ASN A 70 8.32 -3.97 11.35
C ASN A 70 6.98 -3.23 11.22
N ILE A 71 5.99 -3.83 10.57
CA ILE A 71 4.66 -3.26 10.45
C ILE A 71 3.81 -3.78 11.60
N ASP A 72 3.19 -2.87 12.33
CA ASP A 72 2.28 -3.23 13.41
C ASP A 72 1.18 -4.18 12.88
N PRO A 73 0.95 -5.35 13.51
CA PRO A 73 -0.07 -6.30 13.06
C PRO A 73 -1.47 -5.71 12.92
N LYS A 74 -1.82 -4.71 13.73
CA LYS A 74 -3.08 -3.98 13.65
C LYS A 74 -3.18 -3.19 12.34
N VAL A 75 -2.07 -2.58 11.92
CA VAL A 75 -1.99 -1.83 10.67
C VAL A 75 -2.03 -2.78 9.47
N VAL A 76 -1.37 -3.94 9.55
CA VAL A 76 -1.48 -5.00 8.53
C VAL A 76 -2.93 -5.45 8.38
N GLU A 77 -3.62 -5.72 9.50
CA GLU A 77 -5.03 -6.10 9.48
C GLU A 77 -5.92 -5.01 8.86
N GLU A 78 -5.66 -3.74 9.17
CA GLU A 78 -6.38 -2.60 8.58
C GLU A 78 -6.25 -2.54 7.06
N CYS A 79 -5.02 -2.69 6.54
CA CYS A 79 -4.77 -2.73 5.10
C CYS A 79 -5.50 -3.92 4.45
N CYS A 80 -5.42 -5.09 5.06
CA CYS A 80 -6.07 -6.30 4.57
C CYS A 80 -7.61 -6.17 4.53
N GLN A 81 -8.21 -5.58 5.58
CA GLN A 81 -9.64 -5.33 5.64
C GLN A 81 -10.09 -4.28 4.63
N LEU A 82 -9.28 -3.24 4.38
CA LEU A 82 -9.57 -2.22 3.39
C LEU A 82 -9.56 -2.79 1.97
N VAL A 83 -8.53 -3.59 1.63
CA VAL A 83 -8.43 -4.29 0.35
C VAL A 83 -9.60 -5.25 0.15
N LYS A 84 -9.93 -6.04 1.18
CA LYS A 84 -11.08 -6.95 1.17
C LYS A 84 -12.39 -6.21 0.90
N ALA A 85 -12.63 -5.11 1.60
CA ALA A 85 -13.86 -4.32 1.47
C ALA A 85 -14.00 -3.70 0.08
N ASN A 86 -12.88 -3.37 -0.56
CA ASN A 86 -12.81 -2.82 -1.92
C ASN A 86 -12.56 -3.89 -3.00
N SER A 87 -12.89 -5.16 -2.73
CA SER A 87 -12.94 -6.24 -3.72
C SER A 87 -14.38 -6.61 -4.04
N ILE A 88 -14.75 -6.65 -5.32
CA ILE A 88 -16.13 -6.95 -5.73
C ILE A 88 -16.55 -8.36 -5.26
N LYS A 89 -15.67 -9.35 -5.44
CA LYS A 89 -15.88 -10.74 -5.04
C LYS A 89 -15.32 -11.02 -3.65
N GLY A 90 -14.08 -10.60 -3.37
CA GLY A 90 -13.37 -10.89 -2.12
C GLY A 90 -14.06 -10.33 -0.86
N ASN A 91 -14.85 -9.26 -0.99
CA ASN A 91 -15.66 -8.73 0.10
C ASN A 91 -16.72 -9.72 0.62
N LYS A 92 -17.24 -10.60 -0.26
CA LYS A 92 -18.31 -11.55 0.06
C LYS A 92 -17.82 -12.95 0.45
N LEU A 93 -16.54 -13.24 0.20
CA LEU A 93 -15.93 -14.54 0.47
C LEU A 93 -15.31 -14.54 1.87
N ASP A 94 -15.35 -15.68 2.55
CA ASP A 94 -14.55 -15.87 3.77
C ASP A 94 -13.20 -16.51 3.43
N ASN A 95 -12.26 -16.44 4.38
CA ASN A 95 -10.94 -17.07 4.29
C ASN A 95 -10.15 -16.67 3.03
N ILE A 96 -10.21 -15.39 2.66
CA ILE A 96 -9.44 -14.86 1.54
C ILE A 96 -7.98 -14.66 1.95
N THR A 97 -7.08 -14.73 0.97
CA THR A 97 -5.67 -14.39 1.17
C THR A 97 -5.40 -13.02 0.57
N VAL A 98 -4.84 -12.13 1.38
CA VAL A 98 -4.30 -10.85 0.93
C VAL A 98 -2.80 -11.01 0.80
N VAL A 99 -2.26 -10.61 -0.35
CA VAL A 99 -0.82 -10.52 -0.59
C VAL A 99 -0.36 -9.11 -0.36
N PHE A 100 0.85 -8.96 0.18
CA PHE A 100 1.49 -7.66 0.31
C PHE A 100 3.00 -7.74 0.13
N THR A 101 3.57 -6.68 -0.44
CA THR A 101 4.99 -6.60 -0.80
C THR A 101 5.43 -5.14 -0.89
N PRO A 102 6.73 -4.82 -0.72
CA PRO A 102 7.20 -3.46 -0.98
C PRO A 102 6.95 -3.10 -2.44
N ALA A 103 6.61 -1.84 -2.71
CA ALA A 103 6.28 -1.36 -4.05
C ALA A 103 7.46 -1.53 -5.02
N SER A 104 8.70 -1.46 -4.51
CA SER A 104 9.92 -1.75 -5.27
C SER A 104 10.03 -3.19 -5.80
N ASN A 105 9.26 -4.13 -5.24
CA ASN A 105 9.18 -5.50 -5.73
C ASN A 105 8.10 -5.70 -6.81
N LEU A 106 7.27 -4.68 -7.09
CA LEU A 106 6.27 -4.75 -8.13
C LEU A 106 6.92 -4.66 -9.51
N ARG A 107 6.53 -5.57 -10.39
CA ARG A 107 7.00 -5.61 -11.78
C ARG A 107 5.83 -5.37 -12.72
N LYS A 108 5.90 -4.31 -13.50
CA LYS A 108 4.99 -4.06 -14.64
C LYS A 108 5.77 -4.24 -15.95
N SER A 109 5.34 -5.15 -16.81
CA SER A 109 5.92 -5.34 -18.15
C SER A 109 5.00 -4.80 -19.23
N GLN A 110 5.53 -4.37 -20.39
CA GLN A 110 4.73 -3.75 -21.46
C GLN A 110 3.62 -4.64 -22.03
N GLY A 111 3.71 -5.96 -21.88
CA GLY A 111 2.68 -6.92 -22.31
C GLY A 111 1.62 -7.24 -21.25
N MET A 112 1.62 -6.59 -20.09
CA MET A 112 0.63 -6.83 -19.02
C MET A 112 -0.56 -5.88 -19.15
N ASP A 113 -1.76 -6.41 -18.96
CA ASP A 113 -2.99 -5.61 -18.98
C ASP A 113 -3.00 -4.52 -17.90
N THR A 114 -3.76 -3.45 -18.11
CA THR A 114 -3.94 -2.36 -17.13
C THR A 114 -4.45 -2.93 -15.79
N GLY A 115 -3.75 -2.62 -14.69
CA GLY A 115 -4.05 -3.18 -13.36
C GLY A 115 -3.42 -4.55 -13.06
N GLN A 116 -2.90 -5.28 -14.05
CA GLN A 116 -2.13 -6.51 -13.80
C GLN A 116 -0.73 -6.17 -13.27
N VAL A 117 -0.29 -6.81 -12.20
CA VAL A 117 1.06 -6.65 -11.64
C VAL A 117 1.75 -8.00 -11.49
N GLY A 118 3.05 -8.03 -11.72
CA GLY A 118 3.92 -9.14 -11.36
C GLY A 118 4.83 -8.78 -10.17
N PHE A 119 5.68 -9.71 -9.77
CA PHE A 119 6.67 -9.51 -8.71
C PHE A 119 8.08 -9.81 -9.21
N HIS A 120 9.08 -9.06 -8.74
CA HIS A 120 10.49 -9.31 -9.04
C HIS A 120 11.02 -10.54 -8.25
N ASP A 121 10.70 -10.62 -6.95
CA ASP A 121 11.03 -11.74 -6.08
C ASP A 121 9.78 -12.24 -5.34
N GLN A 122 9.45 -13.51 -5.54
CA GLN A 122 8.31 -14.16 -4.86
C GLN A 122 8.55 -14.32 -3.35
N ASN A 123 9.81 -14.37 -2.90
CA ASN A 123 10.15 -14.50 -1.48
C ASN A 123 9.90 -13.21 -0.68
N MET A 124 9.72 -12.08 -1.36
CA MET A 124 9.36 -10.81 -0.75
C MET A 124 7.84 -10.60 -0.64
N VAL A 125 7.04 -11.52 -1.19
CA VAL A 125 5.57 -11.46 -1.14
C VAL A 125 5.07 -12.20 0.09
N PHE A 126 4.45 -11.45 1.00
CA PHE A 126 3.84 -11.98 2.21
C PHE A 126 2.34 -12.20 2.01
N LYS A 127 1.81 -13.19 2.72
CA LYS A 127 0.41 -13.62 2.61
C LYS A 127 -0.24 -13.59 3.98
N GLU A 128 -1.28 -12.80 4.11
CA GLU A 128 -2.11 -12.71 5.31
C GLU A 128 -3.49 -13.34 5.03
N LYS A 129 -3.95 -14.19 5.95
CA LYS A 129 -5.27 -14.82 5.82
C LYS A 129 -6.32 -14.00 6.54
N VAL A 130 -7.30 -13.52 5.79
CA VAL A 130 -8.44 -12.78 6.33
C VAL A 130 -9.65 -13.69 6.38
N GLN A 131 -10.00 -14.15 7.59
CA GLN A 131 -11.13 -15.05 7.81
C GLN A 131 -12.45 -14.39 7.41
N THR A 132 -12.77 -13.24 7.98
CA THR A 132 -14.04 -12.54 7.76
C THR A 132 -13.82 -11.04 7.66
N ARG A 133 -14.82 -10.33 7.12
CA ARG A 133 -14.80 -8.87 7.09
C ARG A 133 -15.07 -8.31 8.48
N LYS A 134 -14.18 -7.44 8.95
CA LYS A 134 -14.34 -6.68 10.20
C LYS A 134 -14.92 -5.29 9.91
N ASN A 135 -16.24 -5.16 10.02
CA ASN A 135 -16.94 -3.90 9.71
C ASN A 135 -16.47 -2.71 10.56
N GLU A 136 -16.10 -2.95 11.82
CA GLU A 136 -15.60 -1.89 12.72
C GLU A 136 -14.33 -1.22 12.17
N ILE A 137 -13.40 -2.01 11.62
CA ILE A 137 -12.16 -1.53 11.03
C ILE A 137 -12.45 -0.72 9.76
N VAL A 138 -13.27 -1.27 8.86
CA VAL A 138 -13.62 -0.62 7.59
C VAL A 138 -14.36 0.70 7.84
N ASN A 139 -15.35 0.70 8.74
CA ASN A 139 -16.13 1.89 9.05
C ASN A 139 -15.27 3.00 9.68
N ARG A 140 -14.29 2.64 10.51
CA ARG A 140 -13.34 3.61 11.06
C ARG A 140 -12.45 4.20 9.96
N LEU A 141 -11.89 3.37 9.07
CA LEU A 141 -11.07 3.86 7.96
C LEU A 141 -11.88 4.78 7.05
N GLU A 142 -13.10 4.40 6.69
CA GLU A 142 -13.98 5.23 5.84
C GLU A 142 -14.30 6.60 6.46
N LYS A 143 -14.31 6.76 7.79
CA LYS A 143 -14.43 8.08 8.44
C LYS A 143 -13.22 8.98 8.21
N THR A 144 -12.04 8.40 7.98
CA THR A 144 -10.79 9.14 7.70
C THR A 144 -10.57 9.37 6.21
N LYS A 145 -11.45 8.83 5.36
CA LYS A 145 -11.32 8.87 3.91
C LYS A 145 -11.36 10.30 3.40
N LYS A 146 -10.32 10.68 2.66
CA LYS A 146 -10.20 11.97 2.00
C LYS A 146 -9.93 11.76 0.52
N TRP A 147 -10.53 12.61 -0.30
CA TRP A 147 -10.26 12.66 -1.72
C TRP A 147 -9.14 13.65 -1.95
N VAL A 148 -8.09 13.21 -2.64
CA VAL A 148 -6.95 14.06 -2.95
C VAL A 148 -6.70 13.99 -4.46
N GLU A 149 -6.66 15.17 -5.07
CA GLU A 149 -6.11 15.33 -6.40
C GLU A 149 -4.58 15.44 -6.23
N VAL A 150 -3.87 14.42 -6.69
CA VAL A 150 -2.44 14.29 -6.47
C VAL A 150 -1.74 14.59 -7.78
N ASP A 151 -0.87 15.60 -7.77
CA ASP A 151 0.12 15.81 -8.82
C ASP A 151 1.35 14.95 -8.49
N LEU A 152 1.37 13.73 -9.03
CA LEU A 152 2.40 12.73 -8.75
C LEU A 152 3.79 13.18 -9.23
N GLU A 153 3.85 13.97 -10.30
CA GLU A 153 5.10 14.52 -10.84
C GLU A 153 5.67 15.58 -9.89
N ALA A 154 4.83 16.48 -9.39
CA ALA A 154 5.24 17.48 -8.41
C ALA A 154 5.71 16.83 -7.09
N ASP A 155 5.02 15.79 -6.62
CA ASP A 155 5.40 15.05 -5.40
C ASP A 155 6.75 14.34 -5.57
N LEU A 156 6.99 13.73 -6.73
CA LEU A 156 8.28 13.11 -7.07
C LEU A 156 9.40 14.14 -7.12
N MET A 157 9.19 15.28 -7.79
CA MET A 157 10.19 16.35 -7.86
C MET A 157 10.53 16.90 -6.47
N LYS A 158 9.52 17.08 -5.61
CA LYS A 158 9.72 17.50 -4.22
C LYS A 158 10.57 16.48 -3.45
N ARG A 159 10.22 15.20 -3.53
CA ARG A 159 10.97 14.11 -2.90
C ARG A 159 12.43 14.08 -3.37
N GLN A 160 12.67 14.19 -4.68
CA GLN A 160 14.04 14.21 -5.23
C GLN A 160 14.85 15.41 -4.71
N LYS A 161 14.21 16.56 -4.52
CA LYS A 161 14.85 17.75 -3.95
C LYS A 161 15.20 17.54 -2.47
N GLU A 162 14.29 16.95 -1.70
CA GLU A 162 14.51 16.61 -0.29
C GLU A 162 15.63 15.57 -0.13
N ASP A 163 15.64 14.52 -0.95
CA ASP A 163 16.68 13.48 -0.91
C ASP A 163 18.06 14.04 -1.32
N LYS A 164 18.13 14.94 -2.31
CA LYS A 164 19.37 15.65 -2.64
C LYS A 164 19.84 16.56 -1.51
N ALA A 165 18.92 17.27 -0.85
CA ALA A 165 19.25 18.14 0.26
C ALA A 165 19.72 17.35 1.49
N GLU A 166 19.14 16.19 1.76
CA GLU A 166 19.56 15.29 2.83
C GLU A 166 20.93 14.68 2.53
N ALA A 167 21.16 14.18 1.31
CA ALA A 167 22.46 13.66 0.88
C ALA A 167 23.57 14.73 1.00
N ALA A 168 23.27 15.99 0.64
CA ALA A 168 24.21 17.10 0.77
C ALA A 168 24.46 17.56 2.22
N ARG A 169 23.59 17.20 3.18
CA ARG A 169 23.82 17.46 4.62
C ARG A 169 24.67 16.38 5.29
N ILE A 170 24.69 15.18 4.71
CA ILE A 170 25.40 14.01 5.26
C ILE A 170 26.83 13.91 4.66
N ALA A 171 27.08 14.53 3.51
CA ALA A 171 28.40 14.66 2.88
C ALA A 171 29.20 15.83 3.48
#